data_AF-Q96VJ6-F1
#
_entry.id   AF-Q96VJ6-F1
#
_cell.length_a   1.000
_cell.length_b   1.000
_cell.length_c   1.000
_cell.angle_alpha   90.00
_cell.angle_beta   90.00
_cell.angle_gamma   90.00
#
_symmetry.space_group_name_H-M   'P 1'
#
loop_
_entity.id
_entity.type
_entity.pdbx_description
1 polymer ?
#
loop_
_entity_poly.entity_id
_entity_poly.type
_entity_poly.pdbx_seq_one_letter_code
_entity_poly.pdbx_strand_id
1 'polypeptide(L)'
;NTSLNPYNVGGVQKRTFVEKSGYIDQSPFTNRTYKVINENSVNPVTNKPVGYKFEMPAKQMIMASKDSYNVKRAHYATKQIWVTKYADDQMYAAGEFTNQSTEDSGLKVWADGSESVRNTDIVVWPTLALTHPPVTEQFPVMTSDFLQFLVTPASFFTHNPALDVPLANNNFNKSVYYEDATKNAEKPSSGCCKM
;
A
#
# COMPACT_ATOMS: atom_id res chain seq x y z
N ASN A 1 -19.19 16.58 -24.36
CA ASN A 1 -18.61 17.92 -24.12
C ASN A 1 -19.57 18.71 -23.25
N THR A 2 -19.14 19.12 -22.07
CA THR A 2 -19.89 20.09 -21.25
C THR A 2 -19.24 21.46 -21.43
N SER A 3 -19.95 22.54 -21.09
CA SER A 3 -19.34 23.89 -21.06
C SER A 3 -18.11 23.96 -20.16
N LEU A 4 -18.07 23.14 -19.10
CA LEU A 4 -16.95 23.02 -18.16
C LEU A 4 -15.77 22.18 -18.69
N ASN A 5 -16.01 21.23 -19.60
CA ASN A 5 -14.99 20.35 -20.17
C ASN A 5 -15.14 20.27 -21.70
N PRO A 6 -14.86 21.38 -22.42
CA PRO A 6 -15.07 21.46 -23.86
C PRO A 6 -14.13 20.53 -24.65
N TYR A 7 -12.95 20.23 -24.09
CA TYR A 7 -11.91 19.42 -24.74
C TYR A 7 -11.80 17.99 -24.21
N ASN A 8 -12.68 17.55 -23.31
CA ASN A 8 -12.72 16.19 -22.74
C ASN A 8 -11.42 15.69 -22.07
N VAL A 9 -10.61 16.58 -21.50
CA VAL A 9 -9.35 16.22 -20.81
C VAL A 9 -9.51 16.13 -19.28
N GLY A 10 -10.61 16.64 -18.74
CA GLY A 10 -10.85 16.65 -17.30
C GLY A 10 -11.04 15.26 -16.69
N GLY A 11 -10.41 15.03 -15.54
CA GLY A 11 -10.62 13.85 -14.68
C GLY A 11 -10.98 14.27 -13.26
N VAL A 12 -11.77 13.45 -12.57
CA VAL A 12 -12.19 13.70 -11.18
C VAL A 12 -12.02 12.45 -10.33
N GLN A 13 -11.78 12.65 -9.04
CA GLN A 13 -11.76 11.56 -8.06
C GLN A 13 -13.12 11.47 -7.36
N LYS A 14 -13.76 10.31 -7.42
CA LYS A 14 -14.96 10.00 -6.64
C LYS A 14 -14.57 9.19 -5.40
N ARG A 15 -15.00 9.63 -4.23
CA ARG A 15 -14.83 8.90 -2.97
C ARG A 15 -16.10 8.10 -2.67
N THR A 16 -15.92 6.87 -2.21
CA THR A 16 -16.98 6.02 -1.66
C THR A 16 -16.51 5.53 -0.30
N PHE A 17 -17.38 5.66 0.72
CA PHE A 17 -17.10 5.14 2.05
C PHE A 17 -17.53 3.68 2.16
N VAL A 18 -16.80 2.93 2.97
CA VAL A 18 -17.19 1.57 3.36
C VAL A 18 -18.03 1.72 4.61
N GLU A 19 -19.34 1.49 4.48
CA GLU A 19 -20.30 1.68 5.58
C GLU A 19 -20.43 0.43 6.45
N LYS A 20 -20.24 -0.76 5.86
CA LYS A 20 -20.39 -2.05 6.54
C LYS A 20 -19.17 -2.96 6.37
N SER A 21 -19.01 -3.93 7.26
CA SER A 21 -18.00 -4.98 7.13
C SER A 21 -18.16 -5.71 5.79
N GLY A 22 -17.08 -6.23 5.23
CA GLY A 22 -17.12 -6.85 3.91
C GLY A 22 -15.83 -6.66 3.12
N TYR A 23 -15.97 -6.61 1.80
CA TYR A 23 -14.85 -6.48 0.87
C TYR A 23 -15.02 -5.31 -0.09
N ILE A 24 -13.91 -4.94 -0.73
CA ILE A 24 -13.89 -3.97 -1.81
C ILE A 24 -13.41 -4.66 -3.08
N ASP A 25 -14.21 -4.59 -4.14
CA ASP A 25 -13.81 -5.14 -5.45
C ASP A 25 -12.62 -4.37 -6.03
N GLN A 26 -11.78 -5.07 -6.77
CA GLN A 26 -10.68 -4.45 -7.51
C GLN A 26 -11.22 -3.62 -8.67
N SER A 27 -10.57 -2.49 -8.96
CA SER A 27 -10.89 -1.69 -10.14
C SER A 27 -9.63 -1.00 -10.67
N PRO A 28 -8.70 -1.74 -11.31
CA PRO A 28 -7.43 -1.18 -11.77
C PRO A 28 -7.63 -0.05 -12.80
N PHE A 29 -8.64 -0.16 -13.67
CA PHE A 29 -8.90 0.82 -14.73
C PHE A 29 -9.46 2.16 -14.23
N THR A 30 -9.90 2.23 -12.96
CA THR A 30 -10.29 3.51 -12.32
C THR A 30 -9.19 4.05 -11.41
N ASN A 31 -8.03 3.41 -11.39
CA ASN A 31 -6.94 3.68 -10.46
C ASN A 31 -7.41 3.67 -8.99
N ARG A 32 -8.25 2.67 -8.65
CA ARG A 32 -8.85 2.54 -7.32
C ARG A 32 -7.76 2.55 -6.24
N THR A 33 -7.89 3.47 -5.31
CA THR A 33 -6.98 3.63 -4.17
C THR A 33 -7.78 3.45 -2.89
N TYR A 34 -7.34 2.53 -2.03
CA TYR A 34 -7.96 2.30 -0.72
C TYR A 34 -7.34 3.24 0.32
N LYS A 35 -8.15 3.81 1.20
CA LYS A 35 -7.70 4.75 2.24
C LYS A 35 -8.35 4.42 3.57
N VAL A 36 -7.56 4.45 4.63
CA VAL A 36 -8.05 4.52 6.02
C VAL A 36 -7.86 5.97 6.46
N ILE A 37 -8.95 6.60 6.89
CA ILE A 37 -8.98 8.02 7.22
C ILE A 37 -9.57 8.22 8.60
N ASN A 38 -9.23 9.35 9.23
CA ASN A 38 -9.92 9.84 10.41
C ASN A 38 -10.85 10.99 9.99
N GLU A 39 -12.16 10.74 9.94
CA GLU A 39 -13.15 11.76 9.56
C GLU A 39 -13.22 12.94 10.54
N ASN A 40 -12.79 12.75 11.79
CA ASN A 40 -12.82 13.76 12.84
C ASN A 40 -11.58 14.68 12.82
N SER A 41 -10.60 14.43 11.94
CA SER A 41 -9.40 15.24 11.80
C SER A 41 -9.18 15.65 10.35
N VAL A 42 -9.28 16.96 10.08
CA VAL A 42 -9.22 17.51 8.73
C VAL A 42 -7.89 18.24 8.53
N ASN A 43 -7.22 17.93 7.43
CA ASN A 43 -6.03 18.64 7.01
C ASN A 43 -6.38 20.07 6.56
N PRO A 44 -5.74 21.11 7.11
CA PRO A 44 -6.10 22.51 6.84
C PRO A 44 -5.72 22.98 5.42
N VAL A 45 -4.79 22.28 4.73
CA VAL A 45 -4.34 22.65 3.38
C VAL A 45 -5.25 22.03 2.33
N THR A 46 -5.55 20.73 2.46
CA THR A 46 -6.33 20.01 1.45
C THR A 46 -7.84 20.05 1.71
N ASN A 47 -8.26 20.45 2.91
CA ASN A 47 -9.64 20.36 3.40
C ASN A 47 -10.21 18.93 3.27
N LYS A 48 -9.35 17.92 3.43
CA LYS A 48 -9.71 16.49 3.43
C LYS A 48 -9.36 15.86 4.78
N PRO A 49 -10.10 14.81 5.19
CA PRO A 49 -9.70 13.98 6.32
C PRO A 49 -8.26 13.47 6.17
N VAL A 50 -7.51 13.50 7.27
CA VAL A 50 -6.17 12.91 7.36
C VAL A 50 -6.27 11.39 7.26
N GLY A 51 -5.24 10.72 6.74
CA GLY A 51 -5.23 9.27 6.67
C GLY A 51 -4.02 8.69 5.97
N TYR A 52 -4.07 7.38 5.74
CA TYR A 52 -3.11 6.62 4.97
C TYR A 52 -3.80 5.92 3.80
N LYS A 53 -3.08 5.75 2.69
CA LYS A 53 -3.54 5.03 1.51
C LYS A 53 -2.74 3.76 1.30
N PHE A 54 -3.41 2.73 0.78
CA PHE A 54 -2.80 1.48 0.38
C PHE A 54 -2.48 1.55 -1.12
N GLU A 55 -1.22 1.32 -1.45
CA GLU A 55 -0.73 1.19 -2.82
C GLU A 55 -0.40 -0.28 -3.06
N MET A 56 -1.33 -0.98 -3.71
CA MET A 56 -1.21 -2.39 -4.04
C MET A 56 -1.70 -2.62 -5.47
N PRO A 57 -0.91 -3.29 -6.34
CA PRO A 57 -1.35 -3.61 -7.68
C PRO A 57 -2.54 -4.58 -7.64
N ALA A 58 -3.44 -4.49 -8.62
CA ALA A 58 -4.47 -5.51 -8.78
C ALA A 58 -3.84 -6.89 -9.06
N LYS A 59 -4.42 -7.94 -8.49
CA LYS A 59 -3.90 -9.31 -8.57
C LYS A 59 -5.02 -10.31 -8.85
N GLN A 60 -4.64 -11.43 -9.46
CA GLN A 60 -5.51 -12.59 -9.60
C GLN A 60 -5.81 -13.16 -8.21
N MET A 61 -7.09 -13.27 -7.87
CA MET A 61 -7.55 -13.90 -6.63
C MET A 61 -7.62 -15.42 -6.81
N ILE A 62 -8.00 -16.15 -5.75
CA ILE A 62 -8.08 -17.61 -5.77
C ILE A 62 -8.77 -18.15 -7.03
N MET A 63 -8.11 -19.07 -7.73
CA MET A 63 -8.60 -19.64 -9.00
C MET A 63 -9.47 -20.90 -8.81
N ALA A 64 -9.54 -21.42 -7.58
CA ALA A 64 -10.33 -22.60 -7.28
C ALA A 64 -11.84 -22.32 -7.47
N SER A 65 -12.60 -23.37 -7.79
CA SER A 65 -14.05 -23.27 -7.94
C SER A 65 -14.71 -22.77 -6.65
N LYS A 66 -15.80 -22.00 -6.78
CA LYS A 66 -16.55 -21.44 -5.64
C LYS A 66 -17.03 -22.52 -4.66
N ASP A 67 -17.36 -23.71 -5.17
CA ASP A 67 -17.88 -24.81 -4.35
C ASP A 67 -16.77 -25.70 -3.75
N SER A 68 -15.50 -25.42 -4.06
CA SER A 68 -14.36 -26.17 -3.55
C SER A 68 -14.09 -25.88 -2.06
N TYR A 69 -13.50 -26.85 -1.37
CA TYR A 69 -13.01 -26.64 0.00
C TYR A 69 -11.99 -25.49 0.08
N ASN A 70 -11.20 -25.26 -0.97
CA ASN A 70 -10.22 -24.18 -1.02
C ASN A 70 -10.90 -22.81 -0.81
N VAL A 71 -11.99 -22.53 -1.53
CA VAL A 71 -12.74 -21.28 -1.39
C VAL A 71 -13.52 -21.24 -0.09
N LYS A 72 -14.13 -22.36 0.32
CA LYS A 72 -14.90 -22.44 1.58
C LYS A 72 -14.06 -22.16 2.81
N ARG A 73 -12.79 -22.59 2.82
CA ARG A 73 -11.86 -22.48 3.96
C ARG A 73 -10.95 -21.25 3.92
N ALA A 74 -10.80 -20.60 2.77
CA ALA A 74 -9.94 -19.42 2.59
C ALA A 74 -10.73 -18.31 1.89
N HIS A 75 -11.80 -17.85 2.54
CA HIS A 75 -12.68 -16.84 1.95
C HIS A 75 -11.94 -15.52 1.71
N TYR A 76 -10.98 -15.19 2.59
CA TYR A 76 -10.10 -14.04 2.46
C TYR A 76 -9.38 -13.97 1.10
N ALA A 77 -9.07 -15.11 0.49
CA ALA A 77 -8.35 -15.20 -0.78
C ALA A 77 -9.22 -14.87 -2.02
N THR A 78 -10.53 -14.67 -1.83
CA THR A 78 -11.47 -14.37 -2.93
C THR A 78 -11.50 -12.90 -3.32
N LYS A 79 -11.05 -12.00 -2.43
CA LYS A 79 -11.04 -10.55 -2.61
C LYS A 79 -9.73 -9.96 -2.12
N GLN A 80 -9.39 -8.80 -2.66
CA GLN A 80 -8.09 -8.18 -2.41
C GLN A 80 -8.04 -7.38 -1.09
N ILE A 81 -9.15 -6.75 -0.70
CA ILE A 81 -9.25 -5.96 0.53
C ILE A 81 -10.53 -6.34 1.26
N TRP A 82 -10.40 -6.65 2.54
CA TRP A 82 -11.52 -6.81 3.47
C TRP A 82 -11.45 -5.77 4.59
N VAL A 83 -12.61 -5.45 5.15
CA VAL A 83 -12.78 -4.55 6.29
C VAL A 83 -13.72 -5.22 7.28
N THR A 84 -13.31 -5.31 8.54
CA THR A 84 -14.16 -5.77 9.64
C THR A 84 -14.23 -4.69 10.71
N LYS A 85 -15.25 -4.76 11.55
CA LYS A 85 -15.21 -4.03 12.81
C LYS A 85 -14.17 -4.69 13.71
N TYR A 86 -13.49 -3.89 14.52
CA TYR A 86 -12.56 -4.43 15.51
C TYR A 86 -13.32 -5.20 16.59
N ALA A 87 -12.79 -6.37 16.96
CA ALA A 87 -13.14 -7.09 18.17
C ALA A 87 -11.88 -7.83 18.67
N ASP A 88 -11.81 -8.04 19.99
CA ASP A 88 -10.72 -8.81 20.59
C ASP A 88 -10.71 -10.24 20.03
N ASP A 89 -9.52 -10.86 20.00
CA ASP A 89 -9.26 -12.23 19.52
C ASP A 89 -9.56 -12.52 18.02
N GLN A 90 -9.97 -11.51 17.23
CA GLN A 90 -10.11 -11.63 15.77
C GLN A 90 -8.77 -11.42 15.05
N MET A 91 -7.86 -12.39 15.13
CA MET A 91 -6.49 -12.25 14.62
C MET A 91 -6.21 -13.02 13.31
N TYR A 92 -7.01 -14.04 12.99
CA TYR A 92 -6.71 -15.01 11.93
C TYR A 92 -7.73 -14.95 10.80
N ALA A 93 -7.29 -14.58 9.59
CA ALA A 93 -8.17 -14.32 8.45
C ALA A 93 -9.07 -15.49 8.04
N ALA A 94 -8.64 -16.74 8.26
CA ALA A 94 -9.42 -17.96 7.98
C ALA A 94 -9.99 -18.63 9.26
N GLY A 95 -9.79 -18.00 10.42
CA GLY A 95 -10.09 -18.55 11.74
C GLY A 95 -8.88 -19.18 12.43
N GLU A 96 -9.04 -19.49 13.73
CA GLU A 96 -7.98 -20.01 14.60
C GLU A 96 -7.54 -21.44 14.24
N PHE A 97 -8.51 -22.35 14.04
CA PHE A 97 -8.26 -23.77 13.77
C PHE A 97 -8.45 -24.09 12.28
N THR A 98 -7.36 -24.00 11.51
CA THR A 98 -7.39 -24.16 10.04
C THR A 98 -7.10 -25.58 9.56
N ASN A 99 -6.38 -26.39 10.34
CA ASN A 99 -6.04 -27.75 9.95
C ASN A 99 -7.30 -28.61 9.87
N GLN A 100 -7.50 -29.29 8.74
CA GLN A 100 -8.70 -30.10 8.43
C GLN A 100 -10.04 -29.34 8.57
N SER A 101 -10.05 -28.00 8.56
CA SER A 101 -11.29 -27.23 8.57
C SER A 101 -12.15 -27.55 7.34
N THR A 102 -13.47 -27.44 7.47
CA THR A 102 -14.41 -27.58 6.35
C THR A 102 -14.88 -26.22 5.83
N GLU A 103 -14.78 -25.19 6.67
CA GLU A 103 -15.24 -23.83 6.42
C GLU A 103 -14.25 -22.81 7.02
N ASP A 104 -14.31 -21.58 6.54
CA ASP A 104 -13.63 -20.40 7.09
C ASP A 104 -14.44 -19.85 8.27
N SER A 105 -13.79 -19.72 9.43
CA SER A 105 -14.39 -19.19 10.66
C SER A 105 -13.87 -17.78 11.02
N GLY A 106 -13.07 -17.18 10.14
CA GLY A 106 -12.55 -15.82 10.25
C GLY A 106 -13.36 -14.86 9.40
N LEU A 107 -12.77 -14.37 8.31
CA LEU A 107 -13.35 -13.31 7.48
C LEU A 107 -14.67 -13.69 6.81
N LYS A 108 -14.94 -14.97 6.58
CA LYS A 108 -16.27 -15.39 6.13
C LYS A 108 -17.38 -15.01 7.11
N VAL A 109 -17.07 -14.98 8.40
CA VAL A 109 -18.00 -14.64 9.49
C VAL A 109 -17.93 -13.16 9.82
N TRP A 110 -16.72 -12.59 9.96
CA TRP A 110 -16.54 -11.21 10.44
C TRP A 110 -16.84 -10.14 9.39
N ALA A 111 -16.76 -10.49 8.11
CA ALA A 111 -16.96 -9.59 6.97
C ALA A 111 -18.25 -9.92 6.18
N ASP A 112 -19.32 -10.28 6.89
CA ASP A 112 -20.60 -10.71 6.30
C ASP A 112 -21.53 -9.54 5.89
N GLY A 113 -21.16 -8.29 6.18
CA GLY A 113 -21.99 -7.12 5.87
C GLY A 113 -23.05 -6.78 6.92
N SER A 114 -22.99 -7.40 8.10
CA SER A 114 -23.91 -7.11 9.21
C SER A 114 -23.50 -5.86 9.99
N GLU A 115 -22.22 -5.68 10.27
CA GLU A 115 -21.72 -4.62 11.17
C GLU A 115 -21.40 -3.31 10.47
N SER A 116 -21.66 -2.18 11.14
CA SER A 116 -21.21 -0.85 10.71
C SER A 116 -19.72 -0.66 10.99
N VAL A 117 -18.99 -0.11 10.02
CA VAL A 117 -17.52 0.09 10.12
C VAL A 117 -17.10 1.54 9.88
N ARG A 118 -18.04 2.45 9.60
CA ARG A 118 -17.71 3.86 9.35
C ARG A 118 -17.49 4.62 10.67
N ASN A 119 -16.36 5.30 10.76
CA ASN A 119 -15.96 6.10 11.93
C ASN A 119 -16.02 5.31 13.25
N THR A 120 -15.65 4.03 13.20
CA THR A 120 -15.52 3.11 14.33
C THR A 120 -14.13 2.48 14.32
N ASP A 121 -13.82 1.68 15.33
CA ASP A 121 -12.62 0.83 15.32
C ASP A 121 -12.78 -0.27 14.27
N ILE A 122 -11.81 -0.37 13.37
CA ILE A 122 -11.84 -1.28 12.22
C ILE A 122 -10.52 -2.02 12.07
N VAL A 123 -10.57 -3.16 11.39
CA VAL A 123 -9.40 -3.89 10.90
C VAL A 123 -9.49 -4.00 9.38
N VAL A 124 -8.38 -3.72 8.70
CA VAL A 124 -8.25 -3.88 7.24
C VAL A 124 -7.37 -5.08 6.95
N TRP A 125 -7.85 -5.98 6.10
CA TRP A 125 -7.19 -7.22 5.76
C TRP A 125 -6.80 -7.22 4.27
N PRO A 126 -5.55 -6.85 3.93
CA PRO A 126 -5.07 -6.89 2.56
C PRO A 126 -4.62 -8.30 2.16
N THR A 127 -5.20 -8.83 1.08
CA THR A 127 -4.79 -10.10 0.47
C THR A 127 -3.69 -9.84 -0.56
N LEU A 128 -2.46 -10.20 -0.21
CA LEU A 128 -1.36 -10.30 -1.17
C LEU A 128 -1.42 -11.64 -1.88
N ALA A 129 -1.47 -11.62 -3.20
CA ALA A 129 -1.61 -12.82 -4.02
C ALA A 129 -0.52 -12.92 -5.10
N LEU A 130 -0.01 -14.13 -5.27
CA LEU A 130 0.88 -14.56 -6.34
C LEU A 130 0.30 -15.81 -7.00
N THR A 131 -0.04 -15.71 -8.28
CA THR A 131 -0.21 -16.92 -9.10
C THR A 131 1.17 -17.31 -9.58
N HIS A 132 1.64 -18.50 -9.21
CA HIS A 132 3.00 -18.96 -9.47
C HIS A 132 3.01 -20.03 -10.58
N PRO A 133 3.19 -19.63 -11.87
CA PRO A 133 3.53 -20.56 -12.93
C PRO A 133 5.04 -20.87 -12.88
N PRO A 134 5.46 -22.10 -12.57
CA PRO A 134 6.88 -22.42 -12.44
C PRO A 134 7.63 -22.31 -13.77
N VAL A 135 8.89 -21.90 -13.71
CA VAL A 135 9.83 -21.88 -14.85
C VAL A 135 11.09 -22.67 -14.51
N THR A 136 11.86 -23.06 -15.54
CA THR A 136 13.05 -23.91 -15.40
C THR A 136 14.13 -23.32 -14.51
N GLU A 137 14.27 -22.01 -14.50
CA GLU A 137 15.24 -21.23 -13.72
C GLU A 137 14.98 -21.29 -12.21
N GLN A 138 13.79 -21.77 -11.80
CA GLN A 138 13.41 -21.94 -10.40
C GLN A 138 13.81 -23.29 -9.80
N PHE A 139 14.54 -24.12 -10.56
CA PHE A 139 14.98 -25.45 -10.15
C PHE A 139 16.52 -25.58 -10.19
N PRO A 140 17.17 -26.28 -9.24
CA PRO A 140 16.62 -27.02 -8.09
C PRO A 140 16.29 -26.13 -6.87
N VAL A 141 16.69 -24.86 -6.92
CA VAL A 141 16.43 -23.87 -5.88
C VAL A 141 15.80 -22.65 -6.53
N MET A 142 14.62 -22.26 -6.08
CA MET A 142 13.89 -21.11 -6.59
C MET A 142 14.59 -19.80 -6.18
N THR A 143 14.71 -18.86 -7.12
CA THR A 143 15.14 -17.48 -6.81
C THR A 143 14.06 -16.73 -6.03
N SER A 144 14.43 -15.61 -5.40
CA SER A 144 13.48 -14.81 -4.62
C SER A 144 12.47 -14.09 -5.50
N ASP A 145 11.18 -14.31 -5.23
CA ASP A 145 10.07 -13.49 -5.73
C ASP A 145 9.59 -12.53 -4.62
N PHE A 146 9.32 -11.28 -4.99
CA PHE A 146 8.94 -10.23 -4.04
C PHE A 146 7.47 -9.83 -4.20
N LEU A 147 6.73 -9.82 -3.10
CA LEU A 147 5.41 -9.21 -2.98
C LEU A 147 5.53 -7.99 -2.08
N GLN A 148 4.99 -6.86 -2.56
CA GLN A 148 5.02 -5.60 -1.83
C GLN A 148 3.70 -4.85 -1.96
N PHE A 149 3.35 -4.14 -0.92
CA PHE A 149 2.39 -3.06 -0.94
C PHE A 149 2.91 -1.94 -0.04
N LEU A 150 2.47 -0.71 -0.29
CA LEU A 150 2.86 0.43 0.52
C LEU A 150 1.66 0.99 1.27
N VAL A 151 1.90 1.45 2.49
CA VAL A 151 0.95 2.25 3.26
C VAL A 151 1.56 3.62 3.41
N THR A 152 1.05 4.59 2.66
CA THR A 152 1.64 5.94 2.56
C THR A 152 0.69 7.01 3.09
N PRO A 153 1.21 8.09 3.70
CA PRO A 153 0.36 9.16 4.22
C PRO A 153 -0.40 9.84 3.07
N ALA A 154 -1.69 10.11 3.30
CA ALA A 154 -2.58 10.74 2.34
C ALA A 154 -3.29 11.93 2.99
N SER A 155 -2.85 13.16 2.69
CA SER A 155 -3.28 14.37 3.41
C SER A 155 -3.04 14.31 4.92
N PHE A 156 -2.10 13.48 5.39
CA PHE A 156 -1.76 13.39 6.81
C PHE A 156 -0.96 14.62 7.27
N PHE A 157 0.08 14.98 6.53
CA PHE A 157 0.91 16.17 6.78
C PHE A 157 0.44 17.37 5.95
N THR A 158 0.81 18.58 6.37
CA THR A 158 0.52 19.83 5.63
C THR A 158 1.51 20.10 4.50
N HIS A 159 2.69 19.47 4.55
CA HIS A 159 3.76 19.54 3.56
C HIS A 159 4.59 18.24 3.60
N ASN A 160 5.61 18.14 2.75
CA ASN A 160 6.51 16.98 2.73
C ASN A 160 7.24 16.86 4.08
N PRO A 161 7.04 15.77 4.85
CA PRO A 161 7.64 15.59 6.18
C PRO A 161 9.15 15.32 6.13
N ALA A 162 9.75 15.17 4.95
CA ALA A 162 11.18 14.92 4.81
C ALA A 162 12.01 16.19 4.52
N LEU A 163 11.41 17.38 4.58
CA LEU A 163 12.11 18.63 4.28
C LEU A 163 13.17 19.03 5.33
N ASP A 164 13.09 18.46 6.53
CA ASP A 164 14.05 18.64 7.62
C ASP A 164 15.17 17.60 7.62
N VAL A 165 15.12 16.60 6.73
CA VAL A 165 16.18 15.62 6.55
C VAL A 165 17.41 16.33 5.95
N PRO A 166 18.58 16.29 6.60
CA PRO A 166 19.79 16.88 6.05
C PRO A 166 20.12 16.30 4.68
N LEU A 167 20.51 17.17 3.75
CA LEU A 167 20.98 16.71 2.45
C LEU A 167 22.21 15.82 2.62
N ALA A 168 22.25 14.75 1.83
CA ALA A 168 23.43 13.91 1.73
C ALA A 168 24.62 14.80 1.36
N ASN A 169 25.65 14.78 2.20
CA ASN A 169 26.91 15.45 1.93
C ASN A 169 28.03 14.42 1.97
N ASN A 170 29.04 14.64 1.14
CA ASN A 170 30.21 13.78 1.08
C ASN A 170 31.22 14.13 2.19
N ASN A 171 30.77 14.69 3.33
CA ASN A 171 31.70 15.09 4.40
C ASN A 171 32.38 13.89 5.06
N PHE A 172 31.71 12.74 5.10
CA PHE A 172 32.26 11.50 5.65
C PHE A 172 33.19 10.78 4.67
N ASN A 173 32.73 10.50 3.45
CA ASN A 173 33.50 9.75 2.44
C ASN A 173 34.48 10.62 1.63
N LYS A 174 34.42 11.95 1.77
CA LYS A 174 35.20 12.94 1.01
C LYS A 174 35.13 12.77 -0.51
N SER A 175 34.10 12.10 -1.03
CA SER A 175 33.98 11.89 -2.47
C SER A 175 33.69 13.22 -3.16
N VAL A 176 34.48 13.52 -4.17
CA VAL A 176 34.37 14.70 -5.01
C VAL A 176 34.31 14.24 -6.46
N TYR A 177 33.64 14.99 -7.32
CA TYR A 177 33.69 14.72 -8.76
C TYR A 177 35.14 14.82 -9.24
N TYR A 178 35.57 13.91 -10.11
CA TYR A 178 36.95 13.85 -10.58
C TYR A 178 37.42 15.18 -11.19
N GLU A 179 36.58 15.83 -12.00
CA GLU A 179 36.89 17.13 -12.62
C GLU A 179 37.04 18.26 -11.58
N ASP A 180 36.28 18.21 -10.49
CA ASP A 180 36.38 19.19 -9.41
C ASP A 180 37.62 18.93 -8.55
N ALA A 181 38.02 17.66 -8.39
CA ALA A 181 39.25 17.28 -7.72
C ALA A 181 40.48 17.77 -8.49
N THR A 182 40.53 17.57 -9.81
CA THR A 182 41.64 18.02 -10.65
C THR A 182 41.74 19.54 -10.69
N LYS A 183 40.63 20.26 -10.88
CA LYS A 183 40.60 21.74 -10.83
C LYS A 183 41.05 22.31 -9.49
N ASN A 184 40.76 21.63 -8.38
CA ASN A 184 41.21 22.06 -7.05
C ASN A 184 42.68 21.69 -6.78
N ALA A 185 43.21 20.62 -7.38
CA ALA A 185 44.62 20.25 -7.30
C ALA A 185 45.54 21.18 -8.11
N GLU A 186 45.02 21.78 -9.20
CA GLU A 186 45.75 22.73 -10.05
C GLU A 186 45.84 24.15 -9.47
N LYS A 187 45.16 24.43 -8.34
CA LYS A 187 45.31 25.73 -7.65
C LYS A 187 46.64 25.77 -6.89
N PRO A 188 47.57 26.70 -7.22
CA PRO A 188 48.83 26.80 -6.50
C PRO A 188 48.57 27.24 -5.05
N SER A 189 49.13 26.52 -4.08
CA SER A 189 49.09 26.89 -2.67
C SER A 189 49.86 28.20 -2.47
N SER A 190 49.15 29.31 -2.25
CA SER A 190 49.79 30.58 -1.91
C SER A 190 50.31 30.53 -0.46
N GLY A 191 51.57 30.12 -0.32
CA GLY A 191 52.42 30.42 0.83
C GLY A 191 52.86 29.19 1.63
N CYS A 192 54.17 28.92 1.60
CA CYS A 192 55.01 28.90 2.80
C CYS A 192 56.42 28.41 2.41
N CYS A 193 57.22 29.27 1.76
CA CYS A 193 58.68 29.20 1.71
C CYS A 193 59.18 30.53 1.12
N LYS A 194 59.61 31.46 1.99
CA LYS A 194 60.58 32.48 1.60
C LYS A 194 61.92 32.02 2.17
N MET A 195 62.92 31.90 1.29
CA MET A 195 64.33 31.72 1.64
C MET A 195 64.84 32.89 2.48
#